data_AF-A0A0K0E8F5-F1
#
_entry.id   AF-A0A0K0E8F5-F1
#
_cell.length_a   1.000
_cell.length_b   1.000
_cell.length_c   1.000
_cell.angle_alpha   90.00
_cell.angle_beta   90.00
_cell.angle_gamma   90.00
#
_symmetry.space_group_name_H-M   'P 1'
#
loop_
_entity.id
_entity.type
_entity.pdbx_description
1 polymer ?
#
loop_
_entity_poly.entity_id
_entity_poly.type
_entity_poly.pdbx_seq_one_letter_code
_entity_poly.pdbx_strand_id
1 'polypeptide(L)'
;MEKYIKGVKPTFPFQKDKRITVKNGYQFDFDNSIRHHSPSSDDSEKLSSIYSSGSTLNCRVSKNCTHFFNQTNCKRGIFCLYMHDNSHQHLFHEICPDLMKGCCTKLNQCKKSHTLFPHQMPVCSHYLKKKCSSKHCIYGFLHVKHSEDTKYCDNFNSGLCTNGDNCSYRHIYQEHLIKRRAL
;
A
#
# COMPACT_ATOMS: atom_id res chain seq x y z
N MET A 1 23.43 -11.93 33.72
CA MET A 1 23.96 -12.51 32.47
C MET A 1 22.98 -12.23 31.35
N GLU A 2 23.22 -11.18 30.58
CA GLU A 2 22.39 -10.81 29.43
C GLU A 2 22.65 -11.78 28.27
N LYS A 3 21.59 -12.42 27.75
CA LYS A 3 21.68 -13.23 26.53
C LYS A 3 21.27 -12.37 25.34
N TYR A 4 22.28 -11.95 24.61
CA TYR A 4 22.23 -11.33 23.29
C TYR A 4 21.49 -12.23 22.29
N ILE A 5 20.33 -11.80 21.76
CA ILE A 5 19.66 -12.49 20.65
C ILE A 5 19.90 -11.69 19.38
N LYS A 6 20.72 -12.27 18.50
CA LYS A 6 21.09 -11.80 17.17
C LYS A 6 19.85 -11.44 16.35
N GLY A 7 19.90 -10.27 15.70
CA GLY A 7 18.88 -9.81 14.77
C GLY A 7 18.63 -10.82 13.66
N VAL A 8 17.40 -11.31 13.58
CA VAL A 8 16.93 -12.16 12.49
C VAL A 8 16.78 -11.27 11.26
N LYS A 9 17.64 -11.47 10.25
CA LYS A 9 17.45 -10.91 8.91
C LYS A 9 16.09 -11.41 8.38
N PRO A 10 15.23 -10.54 7.80
CA PRO A 10 13.97 -11.01 7.23
C PRO A 10 14.26 -11.87 5.99
N THR A 11 14.19 -13.19 6.17
CA THR A 11 14.06 -14.16 5.09
C THR A 11 12.61 -14.15 4.63
N PHE A 12 12.37 -13.65 3.42
CA PHE A 12 11.04 -13.58 2.81
C PHE A 12 10.73 -14.90 2.09
N PRO A 13 9.70 -15.66 2.50
CA PRO A 13 9.29 -16.85 1.76
C PRO A 13 8.35 -16.44 0.62
N PHE A 14 8.76 -16.72 -0.60
CA PHE A 14 7.83 -17.03 -1.69
C PHE A 14 7.39 -18.49 -1.47
N GLN A 15 6.10 -18.77 -1.32
CA GLN A 15 5.59 -20.12 -1.53
C GLN A 15 4.11 -20.10 -1.90
N LYS A 16 3.78 -20.97 -2.85
CA LYS A 16 2.62 -20.93 -3.74
C LYS A 16 1.29 -21.34 -3.11
N ASP A 17 1.24 -21.63 -1.81
CA ASP A 17 0.05 -22.19 -1.17
C ASP A 17 -0.02 -21.83 0.33
N LYS A 18 -1.23 -21.44 0.75
CA LYS A 18 -1.77 -21.33 2.12
C LYS A 18 -1.39 -20.10 2.95
N ARG A 19 -2.45 -19.34 3.31
CA ARG A 19 -2.62 -18.39 4.44
C ARG A 19 -1.32 -18.01 5.17
N ILE A 20 -0.84 -16.80 4.92
CA ILE A 20 0.25 -16.21 5.67
C ILE A 20 -0.30 -15.66 7.00
N THR A 21 -0.05 -16.37 8.11
CA THR A 21 -0.22 -15.81 9.45
C THR A 21 0.98 -14.92 9.77
N VAL A 22 0.87 -13.62 9.54
CA VAL A 22 1.89 -12.65 9.97
C VAL A 22 1.74 -12.43 11.48
N LYS A 23 2.84 -12.57 12.23
CA LYS A 23 2.90 -12.40 13.69
C LYS A 23 2.47 -11.00 14.19
N ASN A 24 2.23 -10.03 13.31
CA ASN A 24 1.84 -8.66 13.64
C ASN A 24 0.34 -8.38 13.43
N GLY A 25 -0.49 -9.41 13.27
CA GLY A 25 -1.95 -9.27 13.19
C GLY A 25 -2.47 -8.77 11.84
N TYR A 26 -1.63 -8.25 10.95
CA TYR A 26 -1.99 -7.92 9.57
C TYR A 26 -2.22 -9.19 8.75
N GLN A 27 -3.50 -9.53 8.54
CA GLN A 27 -3.90 -10.56 7.60
C GLN A 27 -3.70 -10.00 6.17
N PHE A 28 -2.65 -10.46 5.49
CA PHE A 28 -2.52 -10.24 4.05
C PHE A 28 -3.40 -11.28 3.36
N ASP A 29 -4.67 -10.95 3.19
CA ASP A 29 -5.49 -11.73 2.27
C ASP A 29 -5.03 -11.37 0.86
N PHE A 30 -4.24 -12.25 0.25
CA PHE A 30 -4.19 -12.41 -1.21
C PHE A 30 -5.55 -12.99 -1.64
N ASP A 31 -6.65 -12.30 -1.32
CA ASP A 31 -7.97 -12.79 -1.67
C ASP A 31 -8.19 -12.50 -3.14
N ASN A 32 -7.89 -13.53 -3.93
CA ASN A 32 -8.46 -13.80 -5.24
C ASN A 32 -9.97 -14.11 -5.15
N SER A 33 -10.63 -13.64 -4.07
CA SER A 33 -11.97 -14.01 -3.60
C SER A 33 -12.84 -12.76 -3.33
N ILE A 34 -12.32 -11.55 -3.53
CA ILE A 34 -13.09 -10.31 -3.38
C ILE A 34 -14.19 -10.35 -4.46
N ARG A 35 -15.45 -10.29 -4.01
CA ARG A 35 -16.65 -10.37 -4.84
C ARG A 35 -16.47 -9.55 -6.12
N HIS A 36 -16.36 -10.24 -7.26
CA HIS A 36 -16.44 -9.62 -8.57
C HIS A 36 -17.83 -9.00 -8.71
N HIS A 37 -17.95 -7.72 -8.40
CA HIS A 37 -19.07 -6.95 -8.91
C HIS A 37 -18.80 -6.76 -10.40
N SER A 38 -19.64 -7.37 -11.25
CA SER A 38 -19.66 -7.10 -12.68
C SER A 38 -19.65 -5.58 -12.90
N PRO A 39 -18.91 -5.05 -13.88
CA PRO A 39 -18.84 -3.62 -14.10
C PRO A 39 -20.25 -3.12 -14.40
N SER A 40 -20.80 -2.27 -13.52
CA SER A 40 -22.01 -1.52 -13.85
C SER A 40 -21.58 -0.31 -14.69
N SER A 41 -22.53 0.25 -15.44
CA SER A 41 -22.35 1.49 -16.19
C SER A 41 -21.81 2.68 -15.35
N ASP A 42 -21.91 2.60 -14.02
CA ASP A 42 -21.43 3.60 -13.06
C ASP A 42 -19.89 3.65 -12.89
N ASP A 43 -19.17 2.60 -13.31
CA ASP A 43 -17.69 2.59 -13.22
C ASP A 43 -17.08 3.68 -14.13
N SER A 44 -17.76 4.02 -15.24
CA SER A 44 -17.35 5.04 -16.20
C SER A 44 -17.21 6.43 -15.56
N GLU A 45 -18.14 6.80 -14.67
CA GLU A 45 -18.15 8.11 -14.00
C GLU A 45 -17.07 8.20 -12.91
N LYS A 46 -16.89 7.13 -12.10
CA LYS A 46 -15.81 7.08 -11.10
C LYS A 46 -14.42 7.04 -11.74
N LEU A 47 -14.29 6.38 -12.90
CA LEU A 47 -13.06 6.32 -13.67
C LEU A 47 -12.68 7.69 -14.27
N SER A 48 -13.66 8.47 -14.73
CA SER A 48 -13.41 9.84 -15.25
C SER A 48 -12.69 10.73 -14.22
N SER A 49 -13.01 10.59 -12.94
CA SER A 49 -12.38 11.29 -11.81
C SER A 49 -10.91 10.87 -11.61
N ILE A 50 -10.58 9.61 -11.93
CA ILE A 50 -9.23 9.05 -11.85
C ILE A 50 -8.39 9.45 -13.08
N TYR A 51 -9.05 9.60 -14.23
CA TYR A 51 -8.49 9.85 -15.56
C TYR A 51 -8.34 11.33 -15.92
N SER A 52 -8.85 12.24 -15.09
CA SER A 52 -8.91 13.68 -15.33
C SER A 52 -7.54 14.40 -15.42
N SER A 53 -6.42 13.68 -15.53
CA SER A 53 -5.07 14.26 -15.57
C SER A 53 -4.25 13.71 -16.74
N GLY A 54 -4.35 14.34 -17.91
CA GLY A 54 -3.40 14.17 -19.02
C GLY A 54 -3.55 12.92 -19.90
N SER A 55 -3.24 13.07 -21.19
CA SER A 55 -3.34 12.04 -22.23
C SER A 55 -2.56 10.75 -21.91
N THR A 56 -1.41 10.87 -21.24
CA THR A 56 -0.57 9.72 -20.88
C THR A 56 -1.18 8.83 -19.79
N LEU A 57 -1.98 9.38 -18.87
CA LEU A 57 -2.65 8.57 -17.84
C LEU A 57 -3.79 7.76 -18.47
N ASN A 58 -4.55 8.35 -19.39
CA ASN A 58 -5.58 7.64 -20.17
C ASN A 58 -5.02 6.47 -20.99
N CYS A 59 -3.80 6.60 -21.53
CA CYS A 59 -3.13 5.50 -22.23
C CYS A 59 -2.67 4.36 -21.30
N ARG A 60 -2.35 4.63 -20.03
CA ARG A 60 -1.93 3.58 -19.07
C ARG A 60 -3.13 2.78 -18.58
N VAL A 61 -4.17 3.52 -18.32
CA VAL A 61 -5.47 3.06 -17.88
C VAL A 61 -6.08 2.05 -18.84
N SER A 62 -6.09 2.37 -20.14
CA SER A 62 -6.71 1.53 -21.18
C SER A 62 -5.90 0.27 -21.51
N LYS A 63 -4.75 0.05 -20.86
CA LYS A 63 -3.86 -1.07 -21.11
C LYS A 63 -3.87 -2.07 -19.96
N ASN A 64 -3.72 -3.35 -20.30
CA ASN A 64 -3.50 -4.40 -19.32
C ASN A 64 -2.13 -4.28 -18.65
N CYS A 65 -2.10 -4.55 -17.35
CA CYS A 65 -0.86 -4.60 -16.59
C CYS A 65 -0.06 -5.83 -17.02
N THR A 66 1.13 -5.64 -17.60
CA THR A 66 1.99 -6.75 -18.04
C THR A 66 2.47 -7.62 -16.88
N HIS A 67 2.74 -7.03 -15.71
CA HIS A 67 3.13 -7.78 -14.52
C HIS A 67 2.01 -8.67 -13.99
N PHE A 68 0.78 -8.17 -14.00
CA PHE A 68 -0.37 -8.96 -13.59
C PHE A 68 -0.66 -10.06 -14.61
N PHE A 69 -0.67 -9.72 -15.91
CA PHE A 69 -0.94 -10.67 -16.99
C PHE A 69 0.06 -11.84 -17.01
N ASN A 70 1.36 -11.57 -16.79
CA ASN A 70 2.40 -12.60 -16.90
C ASN A 70 2.67 -13.37 -15.59
N GLN A 71 2.50 -12.73 -14.43
CA GLN A 71 2.98 -13.28 -13.14
C GLN A 71 1.89 -13.36 -12.09
N THR A 72 0.65 -12.97 -12.42
CA THR A 72 -0.53 -12.82 -11.54
C THR A 72 -0.34 -11.91 -10.31
N ASN A 73 0.86 -11.39 -10.09
CA ASN A 73 1.25 -10.66 -8.88
C ASN A 73 1.83 -9.28 -9.23
N CYS A 74 0.94 -8.31 -9.46
CA CYS A 74 1.35 -6.92 -9.60
C CYS A 74 1.77 -6.34 -8.24
N LYS A 75 3.06 -6.01 -8.10
CA LYS A 75 3.61 -5.45 -6.85
C LYS A 75 2.99 -4.10 -6.45
N ARG A 76 2.45 -3.34 -7.43
CA ARG A 76 1.73 -2.08 -7.15
C ARG A 76 0.33 -2.32 -6.58
N GLY A 77 -0.25 -3.51 -6.78
CA GLY A 77 -1.59 -3.86 -6.29
C GLY A 77 -2.62 -2.80 -6.66
N ILE A 78 -3.35 -2.32 -5.64
CA ILE A 78 -4.39 -1.29 -5.76
C ILE A 78 -3.87 0.07 -6.28
N PHE A 79 -2.57 0.32 -6.25
CA PHE A 79 -1.94 1.52 -6.83
C PHE A 79 -1.58 1.36 -8.32
N CYS A 80 -1.74 0.17 -8.90
CA CYS A 80 -1.52 -0.04 -10.33
C CYS A 80 -2.58 0.68 -11.15
N LEU A 81 -2.18 1.55 -12.08
CA LEU A 81 -3.12 2.28 -12.92
C LEU A 81 -3.58 1.50 -14.16
N TYR A 82 -2.96 0.36 -14.44
CA TYR A 82 -3.28 -0.52 -15.56
C TYR A 82 -4.38 -1.51 -15.16
N MET A 83 -5.11 -2.04 -16.15
CA MET A 83 -6.15 -3.06 -15.90
C MET A 83 -5.56 -4.37 -15.38
N HIS A 84 -6.26 -4.98 -14.42
CA HIS A 84 -6.05 -6.35 -13.94
C HIS A 84 -7.29 -7.16 -14.30
N ASP A 85 -7.12 -8.36 -14.88
CA ASP A 85 -8.22 -9.19 -15.39
C ASP A 85 -9.17 -8.43 -16.34
N ASN A 86 -8.62 -7.60 -17.23
CA ASN A 86 -9.38 -6.71 -18.12
C ASN A 86 -10.35 -5.77 -17.38
N SER A 87 -10.09 -5.49 -16.10
CA SER A 87 -10.93 -4.65 -15.24
C SER A 87 -10.10 -3.65 -14.43
N HIS A 88 -10.79 -2.65 -13.88
CA HIS A 88 -10.22 -1.68 -12.95
C HIS A 88 -10.69 -1.89 -11.51
N GLN A 89 -11.24 -3.06 -11.17
CA GLN A 89 -11.86 -3.31 -9.87
C GLN A 89 -10.92 -3.04 -8.69
N HIS A 90 -9.62 -3.36 -8.83
CA HIS A 90 -8.61 -3.10 -7.80
C HIS A 90 -8.41 -1.60 -7.50
N LEU A 91 -8.80 -0.70 -8.42
CA LEU A 91 -8.72 0.75 -8.18
C LEU A 91 -9.78 1.24 -7.20
N PHE A 92 -10.89 0.53 -7.05
CA PHE A 92 -12.00 0.93 -6.18
C PHE A 92 -11.90 0.32 -4.78
N HIS A 93 -10.82 -0.40 -4.48
CA HIS A 93 -10.62 -0.95 -3.16
C HIS A 93 -10.26 0.16 -2.17
N GLU A 94 -11.17 0.41 -1.24
CA GLU A 94 -11.02 1.40 -0.19
C GLU A 94 -9.96 1.00 0.84
N ILE A 95 -9.13 1.95 1.26
CA ILE A 95 -8.12 1.79 2.31
C ILE A 95 -8.47 2.67 3.49
N CYS A 96 -8.16 2.22 4.70
CA CYS A 96 -8.20 3.06 5.89
C CYS A 96 -7.37 4.35 5.69
N PRO A 97 -7.98 5.55 5.73
CA PRO A 97 -7.24 6.80 5.57
C PRO A 97 -6.23 7.01 6.69
N ASP A 98 -6.53 6.56 7.91
CA ASP A 98 -5.60 6.64 9.04
C ASP A 98 -4.38 5.73 8.87
N LEU A 99 -4.54 4.59 8.17
CA LEU A 99 -3.40 3.75 7.80
C LEU A 99 -2.50 4.50 6.82
N MET A 100 -3.08 5.08 5.77
CA MET A 100 -2.31 5.86 4.78
C MET A 100 -1.62 7.08 5.42
N LYS A 101 -2.22 7.68 6.46
CA LYS A 101 -1.62 8.77 7.23
C LYS A 101 -0.57 8.30 8.25
N GLY A 102 -0.39 6.99 8.45
CA GLY A 102 0.55 6.43 9.41
C GLY A 102 0.13 6.66 10.87
N CYS A 103 -1.17 6.72 11.15
CA CYS A 103 -1.72 6.98 12.49
C CYS A 103 -2.81 5.98 12.93
N CYS A 104 -3.13 4.97 12.13
CA CYS A 104 -4.10 3.95 12.54
C CYS A 104 -3.52 3.04 13.64
N THR A 105 -4.21 2.98 14.77
CA THR A 105 -3.86 2.12 15.92
C THR A 105 -4.83 0.96 16.11
N LYS A 106 -5.89 0.89 15.30
CA LYS A 106 -7.01 -0.05 15.48
C LYS A 106 -6.73 -1.45 14.91
N LEU A 107 -5.68 -1.64 14.09
CA LEU A 107 -5.32 -2.92 13.48
C LEU A 107 -6.55 -3.66 12.94
N ASN A 108 -6.86 -4.85 13.48
CA ASN A 108 -7.94 -5.72 13.04
C ASN A 108 -9.33 -5.27 13.54
N GLN A 109 -9.38 -4.29 14.43
CA GLN A 109 -10.62 -3.65 14.90
C GLN A 109 -11.03 -2.47 14.00
N CYS A 110 -10.21 -2.12 12.99
CA CYS A 110 -10.57 -1.10 12.04
C CYS A 110 -11.61 -1.64 11.04
N LYS A 111 -12.69 -0.89 10.84
CA LYS A 111 -13.75 -1.24 9.87
C LYS A 111 -13.34 -1.01 8.41
N LYS A 112 -12.19 -0.36 8.16
CA LYS A 112 -11.66 -0.06 6.83
C LYS A 112 -10.48 -0.97 6.50
N SER A 113 -10.21 -1.18 5.21
CA SER A 113 -9.17 -2.10 4.74
C SER A 113 -7.75 -1.68 5.17
N HIS A 114 -6.93 -2.67 5.52
CA HIS A 114 -5.51 -2.49 5.84
C HIS A 114 -4.59 -3.23 4.85
N THR A 115 -4.93 -3.18 3.57
CA THR A 115 -4.29 -3.93 2.49
C THR A 115 -3.15 -3.16 1.81
N LEU A 116 -2.12 -2.78 2.59
CA LEU A 116 -0.89 -2.20 2.04
C LEU A 116 0.26 -3.20 2.12
N PHE A 117 1.01 -3.35 1.04
CA PHE A 117 2.25 -4.12 1.05
C PHE A 117 3.32 -3.46 1.94
N PRO A 118 4.31 -4.23 2.46
CA PRO A 118 5.38 -3.67 3.28
C PRO A 118 6.12 -2.47 2.63
N HIS A 119 6.33 -2.53 1.31
CA HIS A 119 6.98 -1.47 0.54
C HIS A 119 6.08 -0.24 0.27
N GLN A 120 4.82 -0.32 0.68
CA GLN A 120 3.79 0.72 0.60
C GLN A 120 3.47 1.30 1.98
N MET A 121 4.16 0.86 3.04
CA MET A 121 3.91 1.34 4.39
C MET A 121 4.42 2.79 4.57
N PRO A 122 3.59 3.71 5.06
CA PRO A 122 4.01 5.08 5.31
C PRO A 122 4.85 5.19 6.59
N VAL A 123 5.44 6.37 6.77
CA VAL A 123 6.12 6.73 8.01
C VAL A 123 5.13 6.81 9.19
N CYS A 124 5.54 6.31 10.35
CA CYS A 124 4.75 6.41 11.57
C CYS A 124 4.63 7.87 12.03
N SER A 125 3.41 8.40 12.03
CA SER A 125 3.15 9.77 12.51
C SER A 125 3.48 9.94 14.00
N HIS A 126 3.31 8.90 14.80
CA HIS A 126 3.65 8.90 16.22
C HIS A 126 5.15 8.93 16.46
N TYR A 127 5.93 8.24 15.61
CA TYR A 127 7.40 8.30 15.64
C TYR A 127 7.90 9.72 15.34
N LEU A 128 7.36 10.37 14.30
CA LEU A 128 7.70 11.77 13.97
C LEU A 128 7.42 12.73 15.13
N LYS A 129 6.35 12.47 15.89
CA LYS A 129 5.96 13.23 17.10
C LYS A 129 6.67 12.79 18.38
N LYS A 130 7.65 11.86 18.31
CA LYS A 130 8.36 11.27 19.46
C LYS A 130 7.44 10.55 20.47
N LYS A 131 6.28 10.06 20.03
CA LYS A 131 5.28 9.32 20.84
C LYS A 131 5.34 7.80 20.63
N CYS A 132 6.05 7.33 19.62
CA CYS A 132 6.31 5.91 19.41
C CYS A 132 7.77 5.61 19.77
N SER A 133 7.96 4.79 20.80
CA SER A 133 9.29 4.44 21.35
C SER A 133 9.73 3.01 21.01
N SER A 134 8.87 2.21 20.40
CA SER A 134 9.22 0.84 20.03
C SER A 134 10.28 0.82 18.93
N LYS A 135 11.27 -0.08 19.03
CA LYS A 135 12.33 -0.23 18.02
C LYS A 135 11.76 -0.47 16.61
N HIS A 136 10.71 -1.28 16.55
CA HIS A 136 9.88 -1.47 15.37
C HIS A 136 8.44 -1.10 15.72
N CYS A 137 7.75 -0.38 14.84
CA CYS A 137 6.37 0.00 15.09
C CYS A 137 5.49 -1.25 15.25
N ILE A 138 4.73 -1.35 16.34
CA ILE A 138 3.77 -2.45 16.53
C ILE A 138 2.70 -2.46 15.43
N TYR A 139 2.43 -1.29 14.85
CA TYR A 139 1.51 -1.07 13.75
C TYR A 139 2.20 -1.13 12.37
N GLY A 140 3.41 -1.70 12.27
CA GLY A 140 4.10 -1.93 10.99
C GLY A 140 4.53 -0.68 10.21
N PHE A 141 4.32 0.53 10.72
CA PHE A 141 4.76 1.78 10.09
C PHE A 141 6.28 1.97 10.15
N LEU A 142 6.83 2.76 9.22
CA LEU A 142 8.27 3.01 9.14
C LEU A 142 8.72 4.03 10.21
N HIS A 143 9.80 3.72 10.92
CA HIS A 143 10.45 4.63 11.88
C HIS A 143 11.63 5.32 11.23
N VAL A 144 11.34 6.22 10.28
CA VAL A 144 12.34 7.01 9.56
C VAL A 144 11.97 8.47 9.63
N LYS A 145 12.95 9.34 9.89
CA LYS A 145 12.76 10.79 9.91
C LYS A 145 13.68 11.43 8.88
N HIS A 146 13.07 12.17 7.95
CA HIS A 146 13.78 13.03 7.01
C HIS A 146 13.63 14.50 7.42
N SER A 147 14.43 15.39 6.82
CA SER A 147 14.19 16.83 6.91
C SER A 147 12.84 17.20 6.30
N GLU A 148 12.22 18.28 6.78
CA GLU A 148 10.95 18.79 6.23
C GLU A 148 11.09 19.22 4.77
N ASP A 149 12.27 19.68 4.37
CA ASP A 149 12.61 20.08 2.99
C ASP A 149 12.78 18.88 2.04
N THR A 150 12.88 17.66 2.58
CA THR A 150 13.04 16.47 1.74
C THR A 150 11.76 16.26 0.93
N LYS A 151 11.89 16.05 -0.38
CA LYS A 151 10.73 15.79 -1.25
C LYS A 151 10.03 14.47 -0.89
N TYR A 152 8.78 14.35 -1.32
CA TYR A 152 8.07 13.07 -1.25
C TYR A 152 8.71 12.05 -2.19
N CYS A 153 8.61 10.78 -1.81
CA CYS A 153 9.07 9.68 -2.66
C CYS A 153 8.04 9.44 -3.76
N ASP A 154 8.38 9.75 -5.01
CA ASP A 154 7.51 9.53 -6.17
C ASP A 154 7.25 8.03 -6.40
N ASN A 155 8.28 7.20 -6.22
CA ASN A 155 8.15 5.75 -6.32
C ASN A 155 7.13 5.20 -5.31
N PHE A 156 7.19 5.66 -4.06
CA PHE A 156 6.22 5.32 -3.02
C PHE A 156 4.80 5.77 -3.39
N ASN A 157 4.63 7.02 -3.83
CA ASN A 157 3.33 7.54 -4.25
C ASN A 157 2.80 6.89 -5.54
N SER A 158 3.68 6.29 -6.35
CA SER A 158 3.31 5.42 -7.49
C SER A 158 2.98 3.97 -7.08
N GLY A 159 3.05 3.66 -5.78
CA GLY A 159 2.70 2.36 -5.21
C GLY A 159 3.83 1.34 -5.16
N LEU A 160 5.09 1.70 -5.46
CA LEU A 160 6.23 0.78 -5.40
C LEU A 160 7.54 1.51 -5.10
N CYS A 161 8.01 1.44 -3.85
CA CYS A 161 9.35 1.86 -3.47
C CYS A 161 10.14 0.67 -2.91
N THR A 162 11.24 0.28 -3.55
CA THR A 162 12.07 -0.85 -3.10
C THR A 162 13.01 -0.52 -1.96
N ASN A 163 13.18 0.77 -1.63
CA ASN A 163 14.15 1.21 -0.63
C ASN A 163 13.62 1.16 0.81
N GLY A 164 12.29 1.08 1.00
CA GLY A 164 11.69 0.92 2.33
C GLY A 164 12.15 1.97 3.34
N ASP A 165 12.68 1.50 4.47
CA ASP A 165 13.28 2.32 5.54
C ASP A 165 14.61 2.99 5.15
N ASN A 166 15.29 2.47 4.13
CA ASN A 166 16.54 3.03 3.59
C ASN A 166 16.27 4.07 2.48
N CYS A 167 15.02 4.42 2.21
CA CYS A 167 14.69 5.44 1.21
C CYS A 167 15.18 6.82 1.67
N SER A 168 15.81 7.58 0.78
CA SER A 168 16.24 8.96 1.05
C SER A 168 15.11 9.99 0.97
N TYR A 169 13.89 9.56 0.63
CA TYR A 169 12.73 10.43 0.40
C TYR A 169 11.57 10.08 1.34
N ARG A 170 10.70 11.05 1.61
CA ARG A 170 9.59 10.88 2.55
C ARG A 170 8.51 9.93 2.01
N HIS A 171 8.26 8.84 2.72
CA HIS A 171 7.12 7.94 2.50
C HIS A 171 5.85 8.47 3.18
N ILE A 172 5.34 9.56 2.63
CA ILE A 172 4.07 10.19 3.01
C ILE A 172 3.18 10.15 1.77
N TYR A 173 1.97 9.60 1.91
CA TYR A 173 0.99 9.62 0.84
C TYR A 173 0.49 11.04 0.62
N GLN A 174 0.44 11.46 -0.64
CA GLN A 174 -0.15 12.75 -0.99
C GLN A 174 -1.65 12.76 -0.70
N GLU A 175 -2.18 13.92 -0.27
CA GLU A 175 -3.57 14.06 0.16
C GLU A 175 -4.57 13.63 -0.92
N HIS A 176 -4.30 13.93 -2.20
CA HIS A 176 -5.17 13.54 -3.30
C HIS A 176 -5.23 12.00 -3.48
N LEU A 177 -4.16 11.27 -3.15
CA LEU A 177 -4.15 9.80 -3.17
C LEU A 177 -4.95 9.25 -2.00
N ILE A 178 -4.82 9.83 -0.81
CA ILE A 178 -5.59 9.43 0.37
C ILE A 178 -7.08 9.61 0.08
N LYS A 179 -7.50 10.78 -0.42
CA LYS A 179 -8.89 11.06 -0.79
C LYS A 179 -9.40 10.06 -1.83
N ARG A 180 -8.62 9.80 -2.90
CA ARG A 180 -9.01 8.84 -3.93
C ARG A 180 -9.23 7.41 -3.39
N ARG A 181 -8.49 7.00 -2.36
CA ARG A 181 -8.53 5.62 -1.83
C ARG A 181 -9.38 5.46 -0.58
N ALA A 182 -9.86 6.55 0.02
CA ALA A 182 -10.66 6.51 1.23
C ALA A 182 -12.17 6.62 0.96
N LEU A 183 -12.57 6.77 -0.31
CA LEU A 183 -13.93 6.99 -0.80
C LEU A 183 -14.59 5.71 -1.29
#